data_AF-A0A7J6MZI9-F1
#
_entry.id   AF-A0A7J6MZI9-F1
#
_cell.length_a   1.000
_cell.length_b   1.000
_cell.length_c   1.000
_cell.angle_alpha   90.00
_cell.angle_beta   90.00
_cell.angle_gamma   90.00
#
_symmetry.space_group_name_H-M   'P 1'
#
loop_
_entity.id
_entity.type
_entity.pdbx_description
1 polymer ?
#
loop_
_entity_poly.entity_id
_entity_poly.type
_entity_poly.pdbx_seq_one_letter_code
_entity_poly.pdbx_strand_id
1 'polypeptide(L)'
;MSLVDDSTFLLRVTTMGHMTGLTVIMLLLPLKAVPLLDCTGQEGWATFREVLTRDLSEGTISSEALGLASDLVQHHEADILPDDTLPFRASGMMIDFWLQANGHGHRPQCLYGAASALWLLGDVGGDQRMLELADHLLGASGTKRNLAFLEDSQWPLSVSALIGDGRPLHNGPLFPFGETSLRQPRVSPPIAPIRLVELGPMVVWEAGVHASLSAEVLNMLKLVGGTRLQGRRRLIQRQYPRWLPDICGQLYSGPIGCDTHRDSLTEVFERYLPDSDTTNKELNWETIEAMKADTVAAALRASAPKPDMIVCTVPVLCVVLSDLAVTMDVLLVGYFGHPALFMVNREDTSTKEKVWSALVDLSKRGILITSDPFLSMQYEYQLGVSLPFIRTHGLYTHATYRPLYRHHILVWDRPHDTALTGTIQHIMEQLFDASEEQEQRGPQPAIRGGGYDPDGQGFRTMAGHVNFPYTLVTRKALEDTSYRAMSQFQAVVLFPYDMDLVTFYEFYSMFTPLFMPSSLDKYLFFQNHKSYDGRFTKEAPVQWRGNSTSPFDEGNPSAVREILGFVDYFSLPGIRYFSSIADLLRQLDHFNDSDAQSTSAKMRDFFHEELGRSLEAWRRVWLRAQ
;
A
#
# COMPACT_ATOMS: atom_id res chain seq x y z
N MET A 1 33.31 33.81 50.17
CA MET A 1 31.90 34.16 49.90
C MET A 1 31.94 35.23 48.81
N SER A 2 31.47 35.08 47.58
CA SER A 2 30.53 34.14 46.90
C SER A 2 30.96 34.02 45.42
N LEU A 3 31.06 32.80 44.86
CA LEU A 3 30.22 32.23 43.76
C LEU A 3 30.20 33.11 42.50
N VAL A 4 31.03 32.85 41.48
CA VAL A 4 30.84 31.89 40.35
C VAL A 4 29.47 32.05 39.69
N ASP A 5 29.46 32.58 38.45
CA ASP A 5 28.52 32.16 37.43
C ASP A 5 29.20 32.22 36.05
N ASP A 6 29.35 31.04 35.46
CA ASP A 6 29.93 30.75 34.14
C ASP A 6 28.77 30.30 33.24
N SER A 7 28.49 31.02 32.16
CA SER A 7 27.96 30.44 30.91
C SER A 7 27.79 31.52 29.83
N THR A 8 28.87 31.82 29.14
CA THR A 8 28.80 32.42 27.80
C THR A 8 29.79 31.68 26.92
N PHE A 9 29.30 30.73 26.12
CA PHE A 9 30.10 30.13 25.06
C PHE A 9 30.21 31.15 23.93
N LEU A 10 31.34 31.87 23.89
CA LEU A 10 31.74 32.69 22.76
C LEU A 10 32.69 31.86 21.89
N LEU A 11 32.22 31.37 20.75
CA LEU A 11 33.06 30.63 19.80
C LEU A 11 34.01 31.63 19.10
N ARG A 12 35.19 31.84 19.66
CA ARG A 12 36.23 32.69 19.07
C ARG A 12 37.06 31.86 18.10
N VAL A 13 36.76 31.96 16.80
CA VAL A 13 37.60 31.40 15.74
C VAL A 13 38.83 32.30 15.57
N THR A 14 39.96 31.89 16.11
CA THR A 14 41.28 32.47 15.79
C THR A 14 41.93 31.64 14.69
N THR A 15 42.12 32.24 13.52
CA THR A 15 42.92 31.66 12.44
C THR A 15 44.40 31.92 12.68
N MET A 16 45.18 30.85 12.90
CA MET A 16 46.62 30.88 12.66
C MET A 16 47.06 29.57 11.98
N GLY A 17 47.64 29.74 10.79
CA GLY A 17 48.84 29.04 10.34
C GLY A 17 48.83 27.51 10.20
N HIS A 18 48.69 27.08 8.95
CA HIS A 18 49.28 25.87 8.34
C HIS A 18 48.90 24.46 8.84
N MET A 19 48.28 23.74 7.89
CA MET A 19 48.29 22.30 7.63
C MET A 19 47.49 21.33 8.53
N THR A 20 46.75 20.47 7.81
CA THR A 20 46.15 19.16 8.14
C THR A 20 44.83 19.13 8.94
N GLY A 21 43.78 18.64 8.25
CA GLY A 21 42.63 17.95 8.84
C GLY A 21 41.52 18.83 9.42
N LEU A 22 40.62 19.34 8.57
CA LEU A 22 39.36 19.91 9.03
C LEU A 22 38.38 18.77 9.37
N THR A 23 38.45 18.25 10.60
CA THR A 23 37.39 17.40 11.13
C THR A 23 36.21 18.30 11.49
N VAL A 24 35.23 18.40 10.59
CA VAL A 24 33.92 18.99 10.92
C VAL A 24 33.24 18.02 11.88
N ILE A 25 33.31 18.32 13.18
CA ILE A 25 32.44 17.70 14.17
C ILE A 25 31.05 18.30 13.89
N MET A 26 30.25 17.63 13.06
CA MET A 26 28.81 17.84 13.08
C MET A 26 28.35 17.43 14.48
N LEU A 27 28.13 18.42 15.34
CA LEU A 27 27.30 18.23 16.51
C LEU A 27 25.91 17.89 15.99
N LEU A 28 25.60 16.59 15.96
CA LEU A 28 24.25 16.08 15.82
C LEU A 28 23.49 16.55 17.06
N LEU A 29 22.98 17.78 17.02
CA LEU A 29 22.01 18.24 18.01
C LEU A 29 20.84 17.24 17.94
N PRO A 30 20.46 16.61 19.05
CA PRO A 30 19.32 15.71 19.06
C PRO A 30 18.14 16.52 18.55
N LEU A 31 17.50 15.98 17.52
CA LEU A 31 16.32 16.57 16.92
C LEU A 31 15.34 16.88 18.04
N LYS A 32 15.00 18.16 18.22
CA LYS A 32 13.86 18.51 19.06
C LYS A 32 12.67 17.78 18.46
N ALA A 33 12.10 16.88 19.27
CA ALA A 33 10.92 16.10 18.92
C ALA A 33 9.85 17.02 18.32
N VAL A 34 9.16 16.56 17.27
CA VAL A 34 8.12 17.33 16.60
C VAL A 34 7.01 17.58 17.64
N PRO A 35 6.85 18.82 18.18
CA PRO A 35 5.99 19.08 19.33
C PRO A 35 4.54 18.69 19.09
N LEU A 36 4.11 18.68 17.82
CA LEU A 36 2.75 18.37 17.41
C LEU A 36 2.34 16.92 17.74
N LEU A 37 3.25 15.96 17.56
CA LEU A 37 2.91 14.53 17.74
C LEU A 37 3.28 14.02 19.13
N ASP A 38 4.35 14.59 19.68
CA ASP A 38 4.96 14.16 20.93
C ASP A 38 4.47 14.90 22.16
N CYS A 39 3.75 16.01 21.95
CA CYS A 39 3.15 16.80 23.01
C CYS A 39 4.18 17.28 24.05
N THR A 40 5.44 17.44 23.63
CA THR A 40 6.56 17.80 24.50
C THR A 40 6.37 19.14 25.22
N GLY A 41 5.46 19.99 24.72
CA GLY A 41 5.05 21.23 25.37
C GLY A 41 4.06 21.06 26.53
N GLN A 42 3.61 19.85 26.84
CA GLN A 42 2.64 19.56 27.91
C GLN A 42 3.24 18.58 28.92
N GLU A 43 3.61 19.09 30.09
CA GLU A 43 4.33 18.34 31.13
C GLU A 43 3.66 17.02 31.52
N GLY A 44 2.33 16.99 31.63
CA GLY A 44 1.57 15.78 31.95
C GLY A 44 1.73 14.67 30.90
N TRP A 45 1.60 15.00 29.62
CA TRP A 45 1.77 14.04 28.53
C TRP A 45 3.22 13.58 28.39
N ALA A 46 4.18 14.49 28.52
CA ALA A 46 5.61 14.14 28.47
C ALA A 46 5.99 13.15 29.57
N THR A 47 5.56 13.42 30.82
CA THR A 47 5.78 12.55 31.98
C THR A 47 5.14 11.18 31.77
N PHE A 48 3.88 11.14 31.32
CA PHE A 48 3.18 9.88 31.04
C PHE A 48 3.91 9.05 29.99
N ARG A 49 4.38 9.68 28.90
CA ARG A 49 5.13 9.00 27.84
C ARG A 49 6.43 8.38 28.36
N GLU A 50 7.20 9.11 29.17
CA GLU A 50 8.45 8.62 29.75
C GLU A 50 8.22 7.40 30.65
N VAL A 51 7.22 7.50 31.54
CA VAL A 51 6.81 6.41 32.43
C VAL A 51 6.35 5.19 31.63
N LEU A 52 5.46 5.38 30.64
CA LEU A 52 4.96 4.30 29.79
C LEU A 52 6.10 3.63 29.00
N THR A 53 7.06 4.40 28.51
CA THR A 53 8.21 3.88 27.76
C THR A 53 9.10 3.01 28.64
N ARG A 54 9.40 3.47 29.86
CA ARG A 54 10.14 2.70 30.87
C ARG A 54 9.42 1.39 31.17
N ASP A 55 8.15 1.48 31.52
CA ASP A 55 7.30 0.34 31.89
C ASP A 55 7.28 -0.74 30.79
N LEU A 56 6.99 -0.35 29.54
CA LEU A 56 7.00 -1.28 28.40
C LEU A 56 8.37 -1.91 28.15
N SER A 57 9.47 -1.17 28.35
CA SER A 57 10.82 -1.71 28.21
C SER A 57 11.17 -2.74 29.30
N GLU A 58 10.55 -2.63 30.47
CA GLU A 58 10.67 -3.58 31.58
C GLU A 58 9.68 -4.75 31.46
N GLY A 59 8.76 -4.71 30.50
CA GLY A 59 7.73 -5.71 30.31
C GLY A 59 6.67 -5.71 31.42
N THR A 60 6.51 -4.59 32.12
CA THR A 60 5.51 -4.43 33.19
C THR A 60 4.74 -3.13 33.01
N ILE A 61 3.57 -3.00 33.61
CA ILE A 61 2.84 -1.72 33.67
C ILE A 61 2.67 -1.35 35.14
N SER A 62 3.24 -0.21 35.53
CA SER A 62 3.23 0.28 36.90
C SER A 62 1.90 0.94 37.27
N SER A 63 1.60 0.99 38.58
CA SER A 63 0.47 1.79 39.09
C SER A 63 0.65 3.29 38.82
N GLU A 64 1.89 3.76 38.65
CA GLU A 64 2.20 5.14 38.28
C GLU A 64 1.69 5.46 36.87
N ALA A 65 1.97 4.60 35.88
CA ALA A 65 1.48 4.76 34.51
C ALA A 65 -0.06 4.80 34.46
N LEU A 66 -0.71 3.90 35.21
CA LEU A 66 -2.18 3.86 35.30
C LEU A 66 -2.76 5.11 35.97
N GLY A 67 -2.13 5.60 37.04
CA GLY A 67 -2.53 6.84 37.71
C GLY A 67 -2.43 8.05 36.78
N LEU A 68 -1.29 8.21 36.10
CA LEU A 68 -1.08 9.28 35.13
C LEU A 68 -2.08 9.21 33.97
N ALA A 69 -2.33 8.02 33.43
CA ALA A 69 -3.31 7.83 32.37
C ALA A 69 -4.73 8.22 32.82
N SER A 70 -5.14 7.80 34.02
CA SER A 70 -6.44 8.15 34.59
C SER A 70 -6.59 9.66 34.78
N ASP A 71 -5.59 10.31 35.37
CA ASP A 71 -5.61 11.75 35.62
C ASP A 71 -5.68 12.55 34.31
N LEU A 72 -4.92 12.14 33.29
CA LEU A 72 -4.92 12.77 31.97
C LEU A 72 -6.27 12.59 31.25
N VAL A 73 -6.83 11.38 31.26
CA VAL A 73 -8.15 11.12 30.65
C VAL A 73 -9.25 11.91 31.35
N GLN A 74 -9.22 12.00 32.68
CA GLN A 74 -10.17 12.81 33.44
C GLN A 74 -10.02 14.31 33.15
N HIS A 75 -8.78 14.80 33.08
CA HIS A 75 -8.50 16.21 32.81
C HIS A 75 -8.96 16.63 31.41
N HIS A 76 -8.84 15.74 30.42
CA HIS A 76 -9.17 15.99 29.02
C HIS A 76 -10.48 15.33 28.56
N GLU A 77 -11.35 14.88 29.49
CA GLU A 77 -12.55 14.08 29.15
C GLU A 77 -13.42 14.76 28.10
N ALA A 78 -13.67 16.07 28.24
CA ALA A 78 -14.48 16.84 27.31
C ALA A 78 -13.89 16.93 25.89
N ASP A 79 -12.56 16.92 25.77
CA ASP A 79 -11.86 16.97 24.48
C ASP A 79 -11.75 15.58 23.84
N ILE A 80 -11.77 14.51 24.64
CA ILE A 80 -11.62 13.12 24.21
C ILE A 80 -12.95 12.53 23.70
N LEU A 81 -14.07 12.86 24.37
CA LEU A 81 -15.36 12.23 24.06
C LEU A 81 -15.86 12.58 22.64
N PRO A 82 -16.53 11.65 21.94
CA PRO A 82 -17.14 11.90 20.64
C PRO A 82 -18.25 12.96 20.75
N ASP A 83 -18.28 13.92 19.83
CA ASP A 83 -19.37 14.89 19.74
C ASP A 83 -20.36 14.50 18.64
N ASP A 84 -21.56 14.06 19.02
CA ASP A 84 -22.62 13.64 18.10
C ASP A 84 -23.12 14.77 17.18
N THR A 85 -22.80 16.03 17.49
CA THR A 85 -23.15 17.19 16.66
C THR A 85 -22.15 17.44 15.53
N LEU A 86 -20.96 16.83 15.60
CA LEU A 86 -19.88 17.04 14.65
C LEU A 86 -19.85 15.93 13.59
N PRO A 87 -19.41 16.24 12.35
CA PRO A 87 -19.25 15.24 11.31
C PRO A 87 -18.38 14.07 11.79
N PHE A 88 -18.84 12.85 11.49
CA PHE A 88 -18.18 11.60 11.89
C PHE A 88 -18.02 11.39 13.40
N ARG A 89 -18.78 12.14 14.21
CA ARG A 89 -18.72 12.12 15.68
C ARG A 89 -17.32 12.45 16.21
N ALA A 90 -16.56 13.28 15.49
CA ALA A 90 -15.19 13.60 15.86
C ALA A 90 -15.13 14.25 17.26
N SER A 91 -14.12 13.89 18.05
CA SER A 91 -13.86 14.56 19.34
C SER A 91 -13.21 15.93 19.13
N GLY A 92 -13.26 16.79 20.15
CA GLY A 92 -12.59 18.09 20.12
C GLY A 92 -11.07 17.94 19.87
N MET A 93 -10.46 16.94 20.48
CA MET A 93 -9.05 16.60 20.32
C MET A 93 -8.70 16.17 18.88
N MET A 94 -9.56 15.38 18.23
CA MET A 94 -9.38 15.04 16.81
C MET A 94 -9.43 16.30 15.96
N ILE A 95 -10.45 17.16 16.16
CA ILE A 95 -10.61 18.39 15.37
C ILE A 95 -9.43 19.34 15.56
N ASP A 96 -9.00 19.56 16.80
CA ASP A 96 -7.85 20.41 17.10
C ASP A 96 -6.57 19.85 16.46
N PHE A 97 -6.36 18.54 16.48
CA PHE A 97 -5.27 17.89 15.76
C PHE A 97 -5.35 18.18 14.25
N TRP A 98 -6.53 18.00 13.64
CA TRP A 98 -6.75 18.27 12.22
C TRP A 98 -6.47 19.73 11.85
N LEU A 99 -6.94 20.66 12.67
CA LEU A 99 -6.71 22.09 12.50
C LEU A 99 -5.21 22.40 12.62
N GLN A 100 -4.52 21.86 13.62
CA GLN A 100 -3.07 22.07 13.77
C GLN A 100 -2.27 21.48 12.61
N ALA A 101 -2.57 20.24 12.19
CA ALA A 101 -1.92 19.63 11.04
C ALA A 101 -2.10 20.50 9.79
N ASN A 102 -3.21 21.21 9.65
CA ASN A 102 -3.44 22.12 8.52
C ASN A 102 -2.96 23.57 8.76
N GLY A 103 -2.33 23.87 9.90
CA GLY A 103 -1.78 25.19 10.24
C GLY A 103 -2.80 26.20 10.78
N HIS A 104 -3.92 25.73 11.33
CA HIS A 104 -5.06 26.53 11.78
C HIS A 104 -5.39 26.38 13.28
N GLY A 105 -4.69 25.54 14.03
CA GLY A 105 -4.96 25.30 15.45
C GLY A 105 -3.97 26.00 16.39
N HIS A 106 -4.46 26.49 17.53
CA HIS A 106 -3.66 27.16 18.57
C HIS A 106 -3.55 26.39 19.88
N ARG A 107 -4.36 25.33 20.05
CA ARG A 107 -4.36 24.51 21.26
C ARG A 107 -3.62 23.22 20.99
N PRO A 108 -2.38 23.04 21.48
CA PRO A 108 -1.71 21.76 21.36
C PRO A 108 -2.58 20.71 22.07
N GLN A 109 -2.93 19.65 21.36
CA GLN A 109 -3.73 18.56 21.93
C GLN A 109 -3.02 17.25 21.64
N CYS A 110 -2.95 16.40 22.66
CA CYS A 110 -2.14 15.19 22.58
C CYS A 110 -2.97 13.98 22.16
N LEU A 111 -3.39 13.94 20.90
CA LEU A 111 -4.25 12.88 20.38
C LEU A 111 -3.66 11.47 20.63
N TYR A 112 -2.36 11.30 20.42
CA TYR A 112 -1.69 10.02 20.62
C TYR A 112 -1.48 9.67 22.10
N GLY A 113 -1.19 10.68 22.92
CA GLY A 113 -1.12 10.50 24.37
C GLY A 113 -2.46 10.08 24.94
N ALA A 114 -3.56 10.70 24.50
CA ALA A 114 -4.90 10.33 24.91
C ALA A 114 -5.28 8.92 24.46
N ALA A 115 -5.02 8.56 23.20
CA ALA A 115 -5.23 7.20 22.73
C ALA A 115 -4.41 6.17 23.53
N SER A 116 -3.15 6.48 23.84
CA SER A 116 -2.27 5.62 24.66
C SER A 116 -2.77 5.48 26.10
N ALA A 117 -3.24 6.57 26.71
CA ALA A 117 -3.79 6.57 28.07
C ALA A 117 -5.08 5.75 28.15
N LEU A 118 -6.02 5.97 27.21
CA LEU A 118 -7.25 5.19 27.10
C LEU A 118 -6.97 3.71 26.87
N TRP A 119 -6.03 3.38 25.98
CA TRP A 119 -5.64 2.00 25.73
C TRP A 119 -5.10 1.33 27.00
N LEU A 120 -4.21 2.02 27.73
CA LEU A 120 -3.64 1.50 28.98
C LEU A 120 -4.73 1.21 30.03
N LEU A 121 -5.68 2.14 30.19
CA LEU A 121 -6.82 1.98 31.09
C LEU A 121 -7.76 0.85 30.66
N GLY A 122 -7.90 0.65 29.35
CA GLY A 122 -8.74 -0.40 28.79
C GLY A 122 -8.14 -1.79 28.89
N ASP A 123 -6.91 -1.97 28.41
CA ASP A 123 -6.23 -3.28 28.33
C ASP A 123 -5.82 -3.78 29.72
N VAL A 124 -5.18 -2.91 30.51
CA VAL A 124 -4.68 -3.28 31.85
C VAL A 124 -5.73 -3.06 32.93
N GLY A 125 -6.52 -1.99 32.82
CA GLY A 125 -7.59 -1.69 33.77
C GLY A 125 -8.89 -2.47 33.54
N GLY A 126 -9.05 -3.13 32.38
CA GLY A 126 -10.22 -3.95 32.05
C GLY A 126 -11.47 -3.17 31.67
N ASP A 127 -11.35 -1.89 31.28
CA ASP A 127 -12.47 -1.07 30.83
C ASP A 127 -12.59 -1.07 29.30
N GLN A 128 -13.46 -1.94 28.77
CA GLN A 128 -13.71 -2.06 27.34
C GLN A 128 -14.14 -0.74 26.69
N ARG A 129 -14.82 0.14 27.42
CA ARG A 129 -15.25 1.45 26.90
C ARG A 129 -14.05 2.33 26.56
N MET A 130 -12.95 2.22 27.31
CA MET A 130 -11.73 3.00 27.04
C MET A 130 -11.03 2.50 25.77
N LEU A 131 -11.03 1.19 25.52
CA LEU A 131 -10.54 0.62 24.25
C LEU A 131 -11.36 1.12 23.06
N GLU A 132 -12.69 1.12 23.18
CA GLU A 132 -13.59 1.67 22.14
C GLU A 132 -13.33 3.15 21.87
N LEU A 133 -13.04 3.93 22.92
CA LEU A 133 -12.75 5.35 22.80
C LEU A 133 -11.36 5.62 22.22
N ALA A 134 -10.35 4.81 22.57
CA ALA A 134 -9.03 4.85 21.96
C ALA A 134 -9.12 4.55 20.45
N ASP A 135 -9.84 3.49 20.08
CA ASP A 135 -10.09 3.10 18.68
C ASP A 135 -10.85 4.20 17.92
N HIS A 136 -11.82 4.85 18.58
CA HIS A 136 -12.53 6.01 18.04
C HIS A 136 -11.61 7.21 17.77
N LEU A 137 -10.76 7.60 18.73
CA LEU A 137 -9.80 8.70 18.56
C LEU A 137 -8.83 8.46 17.40
N LEU A 138 -8.48 7.19 17.15
CA LEU A 138 -7.64 6.78 16.03
C LEU A 138 -8.39 6.67 14.69
N GLY A 139 -9.70 6.94 14.68
CA GLY A 139 -10.52 7.04 13.47
C GLY A 139 -11.02 5.70 12.93
N ALA A 140 -11.23 4.70 13.80
CA ALA A 140 -11.73 3.39 13.37
C ALA A 140 -13.23 3.38 13.01
N SER A 141 -14.04 4.25 13.61
CA SER A 141 -15.46 4.39 13.27
C SER A 141 -15.66 5.39 12.12
N GLY A 142 -15.57 4.94 10.88
CA GLY A 142 -16.01 5.68 9.68
C GLY A 142 -15.05 6.75 9.14
N THR A 143 -14.05 7.20 9.91
CA THR A 143 -12.98 8.13 9.51
C THR A 143 -11.66 7.42 9.22
N LYS A 144 -11.72 6.31 8.47
CA LYS A 144 -10.61 5.56 7.85
C LYS A 144 -9.18 5.86 8.38
N ARG A 145 -8.90 5.66 9.69
CA ARG A 145 -7.55 5.60 10.29
C ARG A 145 -6.52 6.60 9.75
N ASN A 146 -6.83 7.89 9.70
CA ASN A 146 -5.96 8.88 9.06
C ASN A 146 -4.72 9.30 9.88
N LEU A 147 -4.35 8.57 10.95
CA LEU A 147 -3.40 9.04 11.99
C LEU A 147 -2.14 8.17 12.12
N ALA A 148 -1.86 7.28 11.16
CA ALA A 148 -0.75 6.32 11.26
C ALA A 148 0.65 6.90 10.92
N PHE A 149 0.73 8.09 10.30
CA PHE A 149 2.03 8.78 10.16
C PHE A 149 2.53 9.36 11.51
N LEU A 150 1.76 9.20 12.59
CA LEU A 150 2.13 9.55 13.95
C LEU A 150 3.13 8.59 14.59
N GLU A 151 3.52 7.51 13.91
CA GLU A 151 4.59 6.62 14.39
C GLU A 151 6.00 7.22 14.28
N ASP A 152 6.11 8.44 13.73
CA ASP A 152 7.25 9.34 13.94
C ASP A 152 7.30 9.90 15.35
N SER A 153 6.20 9.78 16.10
CA SER A 153 6.19 10.14 17.51
C SER A 153 7.05 9.17 18.32
N GLN A 154 7.59 9.68 19.40
CA GLN A 154 8.36 8.95 20.39
C GLN A 154 7.45 8.20 21.38
N TRP A 155 6.15 8.08 21.10
CA TRP A 155 5.27 7.28 21.94
C TRP A 155 5.59 5.79 21.77
N PRO A 156 5.66 5.03 22.87
CA PRO A 156 6.17 3.65 22.84
C PRO A 156 5.16 2.61 22.32
N LEU A 157 3.89 2.99 22.16
CA LEU A 157 2.84 2.17 21.56
C LEU A 157 2.74 2.50 20.08
N SER A 158 2.56 1.51 19.20
CA SER A 158 2.23 1.71 17.78
C SER A 158 0.71 1.77 17.59
N VAL A 159 0.24 2.33 16.47
CA VAL A 159 -1.20 2.32 16.13
C VAL A 159 -1.71 0.88 16.06
N SER A 160 -0.87 -0.02 15.56
CA SER A 160 -1.17 -1.45 15.49
C SER A 160 -1.28 -2.11 16.87
N ALA A 161 -0.52 -1.66 17.87
CA ALA A 161 -0.69 -2.10 19.26
C ALA A 161 -1.98 -1.55 19.89
N LEU A 162 -2.35 -0.31 19.56
CA LEU A 162 -3.56 0.34 20.09
C LEU A 162 -4.85 -0.26 19.51
N ILE A 163 -4.82 -0.71 18.25
CA ILE A 163 -5.99 -1.21 17.51
C ILE A 163 -6.09 -2.75 17.53
N GLY A 164 -5.04 -3.45 17.96
CA GLY A 164 -5.08 -4.91 18.12
C GLY A 164 -6.29 -5.35 18.93
N ASP A 165 -6.87 -6.49 18.55
CA ASP A 165 -8.20 -7.07 18.84
C ASP A 165 -8.61 -7.26 20.33
N GLY A 166 -8.17 -6.39 21.26
CA GLY A 166 -8.38 -6.49 22.70
C GLY A 166 -7.78 -7.75 23.32
N ARG A 167 -6.91 -8.47 22.60
CA ARG A 167 -6.23 -9.64 23.14
C ARG A 167 -5.04 -9.15 23.96
N PRO A 168 -4.96 -9.51 25.25
CA PRO A 168 -3.93 -8.99 26.13
C PRO A 168 -2.54 -9.31 25.56
N LEU A 169 -1.70 -8.28 25.43
CA LEU A 169 -0.29 -8.40 25.02
C LEU A 169 0.52 -9.24 26.01
N HIS A 170 -0.01 -9.51 27.21
CA HIS A 170 0.67 -10.10 28.36
C HIS A 170 1.21 -11.54 28.18
N ASN A 171 0.95 -12.23 27.08
CA ASN A 171 1.44 -13.60 26.86
C ASN A 171 2.49 -13.76 25.75
N GLY A 172 2.93 -12.68 25.11
CA GLY A 172 3.99 -12.72 24.10
C GLY A 172 5.17 -11.82 24.49
N PRO A 173 6.43 -12.22 24.26
CA PRO A 173 7.54 -11.29 24.37
C PRO A 173 7.31 -10.14 23.38
N LEU A 174 7.38 -8.89 23.88
CA LEU A 174 7.47 -7.70 23.04
C LEU A 174 8.76 -7.85 22.21
N PHE A 175 8.61 -8.22 20.94
CA PHE A 175 9.77 -8.38 20.07
C PHE A 175 10.40 -7.00 19.83
N PRO A 176 11.67 -6.79 20.20
CA PRO A 176 12.37 -5.56 19.80
C PRO A 176 12.36 -5.48 18.27
N PHE A 177 12.16 -4.27 17.74
CA PHE A 177 12.19 -3.92 16.31
C PHE A 177 13.59 -4.11 15.68
N GLY A 178 14.20 -5.27 15.85
CA GLY A 178 15.49 -5.64 15.25
C GLY A 178 15.24 -6.42 13.97
N GLU A 179 16.04 -6.10 12.94
CA GLU A 179 16.14 -6.73 11.62
C GLU A 179 15.58 -8.16 11.59
N THR A 180 14.29 -8.29 11.29
CA THR A 180 13.74 -9.59 10.92
C THR A 180 14.44 -9.97 9.63
N SER A 181 15.23 -11.04 9.67
CA SER A 181 15.78 -11.69 8.49
C SER A 181 14.61 -12.10 7.59
N LEU A 182 14.17 -11.19 6.72
CA LEU A 182 13.16 -11.44 5.70
C LEU A 182 13.59 -12.72 4.99
N ARG A 183 12.74 -13.75 5.05
CA ARG A 183 12.99 -14.97 4.28
C ARG A 183 13.11 -14.52 2.84
N GLN A 184 14.30 -14.68 2.23
CA GLN A 184 14.42 -14.39 0.81
C GLN A 184 13.38 -15.25 0.09
N PRO A 185 12.52 -14.64 -0.77
CA PRO A 185 11.59 -15.40 -1.58
C PRO A 185 12.38 -16.51 -2.28
N ARG A 186 11.83 -17.72 -2.33
CA ARG A 186 12.49 -18.84 -3.04
C ARG A 186 12.76 -18.37 -4.46
N VAL A 187 14.02 -18.10 -4.77
CA VAL A 187 14.43 -17.69 -6.11
C VAL A 187 14.02 -18.82 -7.05
N SER A 188 13.19 -18.49 -8.04
CA SER A 188 12.83 -19.47 -9.06
C SER A 188 14.10 -20.05 -9.67
N PRO A 189 14.21 -21.38 -9.83
CA PRO A 189 15.43 -22.01 -10.34
C PRO A 189 15.85 -21.37 -11.68
N PRO A 190 17.17 -21.22 -11.92
CA PRO A 190 17.68 -20.60 -13.14
C PRO A 190 17.13 -21.32 -14.37
N ILE A 191 16.53 -20.54 -15.28
CA ILE A 191 15.88 -21.07 -16.46
C ILE A 191 16.95 -21.46 -17.48
N ALA A 192 16.97 -22.73 -17.89
CA ALA A 192 17.85 -23.19 -18.98
C ALA A 192 17.50 -22.45 -20.29
N PRO A 193 18.49 -22.05 -21.11
CA PRO A 193 18.25 -21.34 -22.36
C PRO A 193 17.36 -22.16 -23.29
N ILE A 194 16.17 -21.64 -23.61
CA ILE A 194 15.23 -22.32 -24.51
C ILE A 194 15.67 -22.10 -25.96
N ARG A 195 15.73 -23.19 -26.73
CA ARG A 195 15.98 -23.11 -28.18
C ARG A 195 14.92 -22.22 -28.82
N LEU A 196 15.32 -21.36 -29.75
CA LEU A 196 14.42 -20.49 -30.49
C LEU A 196 13.46 -21.32 -31.37
N VAL A 197 12.34 -21.77 -30.79
CA VAL A 197 11.23 -22.37 -31.53
C VAL A 197 10.42 -21.23 -32.15
N GLU A 198 10.09 -21.36 -33.43
CA GLU A 198 9.15 -20.47 -34.08
C GLU A 198 7.75 -20.68 -33.48
N LEU A 199 7.27 -19.69 -32.76
CA LEU A 199 5.87 -19.61 -32.33
C LEU A 199 4.93 -19.55 -33.55
N GLY A 200 3.84 -20.30 -33.57
CA GLY A 200 2.74 -20.08 -34.52
C GLY A 200 1.91 -18.81 -34.19
N PRO A 201 0.94 -18.44 -35.03
CA PRO A 201 -0.06 -17.43 -34.69
C PRO A 201 -0.90 -17.84 -33.47
N MET A 202 -1.52 -16.86 -32.80
CA MET A 202 -2.37 -17.09 -31.62
C MET A 202 -3.55 -16.11 -31.54
N VAL A 203 -4.70 -16.66 -31.15
CA VAL A 203 -5.94 -15.97 -30.79
C VAL A 203 -6.22 -16.22 -29.32
N VAL A 204 -6.34 -15.15 -28.54
CA VAL A 204 -6.55 -15.23 -27.08
C VAL A 204 -7.92 -14.66 -26.72
N TRP A 205 -8.70 -15.41 -25.96
CA TRP A 205 -9.89 -14.87 -25.29
C TRP A 205 -9.55 -14.57 -23.85
N GLU A 206 -9.93 -13.39 -23.36
CA GLU A 206 -9.59 -12.90 -22.03
C GLU A 206 -10.85 -12.52 -21.26
N ALA A 207 -10.92 -12.93 -20.00
CA ALA A 207 -11.99 -12.58 -19.07
C ALA A 207 -11.41 -12.13 -17.72
N GLY A 208 -11.52 -10.83 -17.46
CA GLY A 208 -11.02 -10.19 -16.27
C GLY A 208 -11.82 -8.93 -15.95
N VAL A 209 -11.91 -8.60 -14.66
CA VAL A 209 -12.61 -7.39 -14.21
C VAL A 209 -11.66 -6.22 -13.95
N HIS A 210 -10.38 -6.50 -13.67
CA HIS A 210 -9.34 -5.50 -13.47
C HIS A 210 -8.59 -5.23 -14.77
N ALA A 211 -8.82 -4.07 -15.37
CA ALA A 211 -8.35 -3.78 -16.73
C ALA A 211 -6.82 -3.85 -16.86
N SER A 212 -6.09 -3.40 -15.84
CA SER A 212 -4.62 -3.38 -15.87
C SER A 212 -4.00 -4.79 -15.78
N LEU A 213 -4.59 -5.70 -15.00
CA LEU A 213 -4.14 -7.08 -14.88
C LEU A 213 -4.41 -7.87 -16.17
N SER A 214 -5.58 -7.64 -16.78
CA SER A 214 -5.92 -8.15 -18.11
C SER A 214 -4.98 -7.63 -19.20
N ALA A 215 -4.62 -6.34 -19.13
CA ALA A 215 -3.65 -5.74 -20.04
C ALA A 215 -2.24 -6.30 -19.86
N GLU A 216 -1.82 -6.61 -18.64
CA GLU A 216 -0.51 -7.19 -18.37
C GLU A 216 -0.29 -8.50 -19.14
N VAL A 217 -1.23 -9.45 -19.04
CA VAL A 217 -1.12 -10.74 -19.73
C VAL A 217 -1.03 -10.56 -21.24
N LEU A 218 -1.87 -9.70 -21.81
CA LEU A 218 -1.91 -9.49 -23.25
C LEU A 218 -0.65 -8.78 -23.76
N ASN A 219 -0.09 -7.84 -22.99
CA ASN A 219 1.19 -7.20 -23.31
C ASN A 219 2.36 -8.20 -23.21
N MET A 220 2.37 -9.08 -22.21
CA MET A 220 3.36 -10.15 -22.09
C MET A 220 3.34 -11.11 -23.28
N LEU A 221 2.15 -11.62 -23.62
CA LEU A 221 1.95 -12.48 -24.78
C LEU A 221 2.34 -11.78 -26.08
N LYS A 222 2.11 -10.47 -26.17
CA LYS A 222 2.52 -9.67 -27.31
C LYS A 222 4.04 -9.56 -27.43
N LEU A 223 4.77 -9.36 -26.34
CA LEU A 223 6.23 -9.32 -26.34
C LEU A 223 6.83 -10.69 -26.70
N VAL A 224 6.20 -11.78 -26.25
CA VAL A 224 6.60 -13.16 -26.58
C VAL A 224 6.34 -13.49 -28.06
N GLY A 225 5.12 -13.27 -28.54
CA GLY A 225 4.67 -13.67 -29.88
C GLY A 225 4.96 -12.64 -30.98
N GLY A 226 5.21 -11.38 -30.64
CA GLY A 226 5.38 -10.29 -31.60
C GLY A 226 4.13 -10.12 -32.48
N THR A 227 4.31 -10.17 -33.81
CA THR A 227 3.19 -10.07 -34.78
C THR A 227 2.30 -11.30 -34.82
N ARG A 228 2.64 -12.38 -34.10
CA ARG A 228 1.92 -13.64 -34.12
C ARG A 228 0.70 -13.67 -33.20
N LEU A 229 0.57 -12.72 -32.27
CA LEU A 229 -0.71 -12.48 -31.61
C LEU A 229 -1.66 -11.83 -32.63
N GLN A 230 -2.43 -12.66 -33.33
CA GLN A 230 -3.26 -12.28 -34.48
C GLN A 230 -4.62 -11.72 -34.06
N GLY A 231 -5.14 -12.19 -32.93
CA GLY A 231 -6.45 -11.81 -32.44
C GLY A 231 -6.49 -11.82 -30.93
N ARG A 232 -7.28 -10.90 -30.39
CA ARG A 232 -7.71 -10.98 -29.00
C ARG A 232 -9.21 -10.76 -28.93
N ARG A 233 -9.81 -11.31 -27.89
CA ARG A 233 -11.21 -11.08 -27.56
C ARG A 233 -11.36 -10.86 -26.07
N ARG A 234 -12.02 -9.77 -25.70
CA ARG A 234 -12.35 -9.42 -24.33
C ARG A 234 -13.79 -9.83 -24.05
N LEU A 235 -13.98 -10.84 -23.21
CA LEU A 235 -15.30 -11.34 -22.85
C LEU A 235 -16.03 -10.39 -21.90
N ILE A 236 -15.30 -9.63 -21.09
CA ILE A 236 -15.82 -8.63 -20.15
C ILE A 236 -15.48 -7.23 -20.67
N GLN A 237 -16.45 -6.59 -21.33
CA GLN A 237 -16.23 -5.32 -22.04
C GLN A 237 -16.10 -4.10 -21.11
N ARG A 238 -16.82 -4.10 -19.99
CA ARG A 238 -16.71 -3.09 -18.95
C ARG A 238 -15.71 -3.63 -17.94
N GLN A 239 -14.54 -3.02 -17.81
CA GLN A 239 -13.53 -3.38 -16.80
C GLN A 239 -13.32 -2.17 -15.87
N TYR A 240 -13.00 -2.40 -14.59
CA TYR A 240 -12.65 -1.35 -13.64
C TYR A 240 -11.16 -0.97 -13.81
N PRO A 241 -10.76 0.31 -13.58
CA PRO A 241 -11.61 1.44 -13.20
C PRO A 241 -12.36 2.15 -14.32
N ARG A 242 -13.64 2.47 -14.09
CA ARG A 242 -14.49 3.27 -15.01
C ARG A 242 -14.03 4.71 -15.16
N TRP A 243 -13.34 5.24 -14.15
CA TRP A 243 -12.84 6.62 -14.16
C TRP A 243 -11.68 6.82 -15.14
N LEU A 244 -11.04 5.76 -15.62
CA LEU A 244 -9.96 5.86 -16.59
C LEU A 244 -10.56 6.10 -17.99
N PRO A 245 -10.44 7.30 -18.57
CA PRO A 245 -11.01 7.60 -19.88
C PRO A 245 -10.27 6.79 -20.95
N ASP A 246 -10.98 6.23 -21.92
CA ASP A 246 -10.35 5.41 -22.97
C ASP A 246 -9.42 4.30 -22.43
N ILE A 247 -9.90 3.51 -21.46
CA ILE A 247 -9.21 2.32 -20.90
C ILE A 247 -8.52 1.51 -22.01
N CYS A 248 -9.25 1.38 -23.12
CA CYS A 248 -8.87 0.71 -24.33
C CYS A 248 -7.58 1.30 -24.95
N GLY A 249 -7.58 2.58 -25.30
CA GLY A 249 -6.42 3.26 -25.86
C GLY A 249 -5.27 3.43 -24.86
N GLN A 250 -5.54 3.53 -23.56
CA GLN A 250 -4.50 3.68 -22.55
C GLN A 250 -3.78 2.37 -22.24
N LEU A 251 -4.50 1.29 -21.95
CA LEU A 251 -3.89 0.05 -21.44
C LEU A 251 -3.49 -0.94 -22.54
N TYR A 252 -4.10 -0.81 -23.72
CA TYR A 252 -3.90 -1.73 -24.83
C TYR A 252 -3.38 -1.01 -26.08
N SER A 253 -2.68 0.11 -25.87
CA SER A 253 -2.18 0.96 -26.94
C SER A 253 -1.28 0.17 -27.91
N GLY A 254 -1.34 0.53 -29.19
CA GLY A 254 -0.56 -0.12 -30.25
C GLY A 254 -1.28 -1.30 -30.93
N PRO A 255 -0.54 -2.34 -31.38
CA PRO A 255 -1.07 -3.37 -32.29
C PRO A 255 -1.99 -4.41 -31.66
N ILE A 256 -2.21 -4.39 -30.34
CA ILE A 256 -3.17 -5.30 -29.68
C ILE A 256 -4.62 -4.92 -30.05
N GLY A 257 -4.88 -3.65 -30.40
CA GLY A 257 -6.16 -3.14 -30.89
C GLY A 257 -7.28 -3.21 -29.85
N CYS A 258 -8.20 -2.26 -29.85
CA CYS A 258 -9.32 -2.29 -28.90
C CYS A 258 -10.35 -3.33 -29.35
N ASP A 259 -10.64 -4.32 -28.51
CA ASP A 259 -11.75 -5.24 -28.81
C ASP A 259 -13.05 -4.64 -28.30
N THR A 260 -13.84 -4.11 -29.22
CA THR A 260 -15.20 -3.60 -28.97
C THR A 260 -16.27 -4.56 -29.48
N HIS A 261 -15.89 -5.79 -29.84
CA HIS A 261 -16.82 -6.79 -30.36
C HIS A 261 -17.83 -7.17 -29.28
N ARG A 262 -19.11 -7.05 -29.63
CA ARG A 262 -20.24 -7.47 -28.80
C ARG A 262 -21.00 -8.56 -29.51
N ASP A 263 -21.25 -9.65 -28.79
CA ASP A 263 -22.04 -10.79 -29.22
C ASP A 263 -22.68 -11.51 -28.03
N SER A 264 -23.33 -12.65 -28.29
CA SER A 264 -24.04 -13.41 -27.25
C SER A 264 -23.13 -13.87 -26.10
N LEU A 265 -21.83 -14.04 -26.31
CA LEU A 265 -20.92 -14.42 -25.23
C LEU A 265 -20.64 -13.22 -24.32
N THR A 266 -20.36 -12.05 -24.89
CA THR A 266 -20.18 -10.82 -24.10
C THR A 266 -21.46 -10.44 -23.34
N GLU A 267 -22.64 -10.69 -23.93
CA GLU A 267 -23.94 -10.44 -23.27
C GLU A 267 -24.15 -11.31 -22.03
N VAL A 268 -23.61 -12.54 -22.01
CA VAL A 268 -23.64 -13.38 -20.79
C VAL A 268 -22.86 -12.68 -19.68
N PHE A 269 -21.64 -12.24 -19.95
CA PHE A 269 -20.84 -11.53 -18.94
C PHE A 269 -21.50 -10.21 -18.52
N GLU A 270 -22.05 -9.41 -19.43
CA GLU A 270 -22.77 -8.18 -19.06
C GLU A 270 -24.03 -8.46 -18.21
N ARG A 271 -24.70 -9.60 -18.39
CA ARG A 271 -25.85 -10.01 -17.57
C ARG A 271 -25.45 -10.35 -16.14
N TYR A 272 -24.40 -11.16 -15.99
CA TYR A 272 -23.96 -11.62 -14.66
C TYR A 272 -23.07 -10.59 -13.95
N LEU A 273 -22.33 -9.77 -14.69
CA LEU A 273 -21.37 -8.77 -14.22
C LEU A 273 -21.62 -7.40 -14.91
N PRO A 274 -22.80 -6.77 -14.70
CA PRO A 274 -23.17 -5.52 -15.37
C PRO A 274 -22.26 -4.34 -15.01
N ASP A 275 -21.70 -4.40 -13.80
CA ASP A 275 -20.70 -3.50 -13.26
C ASP A 275 -19.47 -4.34 -12.96
N SER A 276 -18.32 -3.97 -13.52
CA SER A 276 -17.04 -4.64 -13.29
C SER A 276 -16.23 -4.00 -12.16
N ASP A 277 -16.75 -2.90 -11.60
CA ASP A 277 -16.21 -2.31 -10.37
C ASP A 277 -16.59 -3.12 -9.12
N THR A 278 -17.27 -4.25 -9.32
CA THR A 278 -17.95 -5.02 -8.28
C THR A 278 -16.99 -5.80 -7.39
N THR A 279 -16.15 -5.09 -6.65
CA THR A 279 -15.72 -5.55 -5.33
C THR A 279 -16.92 -5.94 -4.45
N ASN A 280 -18.15 -5.49 -4.79
CA ASN A 280 -19.36 -5.69 -3.99
C ASN A 280 -20.34 -6.76 -4.52
N LYS A 281 -20.25 -7.20 -5.79
CA LYS A 281 -21.17 -8.22 -6.31
C LYS A 281 -20.57 -9.60 -6.05
N GLU A 282 -20.99 -10.15 -4.93
CA GLU A 282 -20.67 -11.49 -4.52
C GLU A 282 -21.51 -12.53 -5.28
N LEU A 283 -20.86 -13.54 -5.85
CA LEU A 283 -21.49 -14.65 -6.54
C LEU A 283 -21.66 -15.85 -5.59
N ASN A 284 -22.85 -16.46 -5.62
CA ASN A 284 -23.09 -17.78 -5.05
C ASN A 284 -22.87 -18.88 -6.12
N TRP A 285 -22.83 -20.13 -5.68
CA TRP A 285 -22.55 -21.26 -6.55
C TRP A 285 -23.60 -21.45 -7.64
N GLU A 286 -24.88 -21.24 -7.34
CA GLU A 286 -25.97 -21.33 -8.33
C GLU A 286 -25.78 -20.34 -9.46
N THR A 287 -25.34 -19.12 -9.15
CA THR A 287 -25.03 -18.09 -10.14
C THR A 287 -23.81 -18.47 -10.98
N ILE A 288 -22.77 -19.01 -10.34
CA ILE A 288 -21.55 -19.49 -11.04
C ILE A 288 -21.90 -20.60 -12.03
N GLU A 289 -22.68 -21.60 -11.62
CA GLU A 289 -23.10 -22.72 -12.49
C GLU A 289 -24.03 -22.25 -13.62
N ALA A 290 -24.98 -21.35 -13.34
CA ALA A 290 -25.81 -20.77 -14.38
C ALA A 290 -24.97 -20.01 -15.42
N MET A 291 -24.01 -19.21 -14.95
CA MET A 291 -23.09 -18.47 -15.81
C MET A 291 -22.21 -19.41 -16.66
N LYS A 292 -21.72 -20.53 -16.10
CA LYS A 292 -20.99 -21.57 -16.85
C LYS A 292 -21.81 -22.11 -18.01
N ALA A 293 -23.04 -22.56 -17.72
CA ALA A 293 -23.94 -23.15 -18.72
C ALA A 293 -24.28 -22.14 -19.84
N ASP A 294 -24.61 -20.90 -19.46
CA ASP A 294 -24.93 -19.83 -20.41
C ASP A 294 -23.72 -19.46 -21.28
N THR A 295 -22.52 -19.44 -20.71
CA THR A 295 -21.25 -19.15 -21.42
C THR A 295 -20.99 -20.20 -22.50
N VAL A 296 -21.10 -21.49 -22.18
CA VAL A 296 -20.93 -22.58 -23.15
C VAL A 296 -21.99 -22.48 -24.25
N ALA A 297 -23.26 -22.30 -23.87
CA ALA A 297 -24.35 -22.21 -24.83
C ALA A 297 -24.22 -20.99 -25.76
N ALA A 298 -23.76 -19.85 -25.24
CA ALA A 298 -23.52 -18.65 -26.04
C ALA A 298 -22.35 -18.80 -27.00
N ALA A 299 -21.24 -19.42 -26.57
CA ALA A 299 -20.10 -19.68 -27.45
C ALA A 299 -20.47 -20.59 -28.63
N LEU A 300 -21.26 -21.64 -28.38
CA LEU A 300 -21.77 -22.53 -29.42
C LEU A 300 -22.70 -21.82 -30.42
N ARG A 301 -23.50 -20.85 -29.96
CA ARG A 301 -24.39 -20.04 -30.83
C ARG A 301 -23.63 -19.02 -31.66
N ALA A 302 -22.64 -18.35 -31.08
CA ALA A 302 -21.91 -17.26 -31.72
C ALA A 302 -21.13 -17.70 -32.98
N SER A 303 -20.91 -19.01 -33.19
CA SER A 303 -20.02 -19.54 -34.22
C SER A 303 -18.64 -18.85 -34.19
N ALA A 304 -18.22 -18.45 -32.99
CA ALA A 304 -16.99 -17.69 -32.82
C ALA A 304 -15.79 -18.58 -33.13
N PRO A 305 -14.73 -18.03 -33.75
CA PRO A 305 -13.53 -18.81 -34.06
C PRO A 305 -12.94 -19.38 -32.77
N LYS A 306 -12.55 -20.66 -32.79
CA LYS A 306 -11.89 -21.31 -31.66
C LYS A 306 -10.62 -20.53 -31.29
N PRO A 307 -10.48 -20.05 -30.04
CA PRO A 307 -9.22 -19.45 -29.59
C PRO A 307 -8.16 -20.54 -29.42
N ASP A 308 -6.90 -20.16 -29.42
CA ASP A 308 -5.81 -21.07 -29.03
C ASP A 308 -5.71 -21.15 -27.50
N MET A 309 -6.13 -20.08 -26.80
CA MET A 309 -6.07 -19.99 -25.35
C MET A 309 -7.19 -19.12 -24.78
N ILE A 310 -7.70 -19.52 -23.62
CA ILE A 310 -8.58 -18.71 -22.77
C ILE A 310 -7.79 -18.28 -21.54
N VAL A 311 -7.78 -16.99 -21.26
CA VAL A 311 -7.14 -16.37 -20.11
C VAL A 311 -8.21 -15.82 -19.18
N CYS A 312 -8.06 -16.05 -17.88
CA CYS A 312 -8.87 -15.47 -16.84
C CYS A 312 -7.98 -14.84 -15.77
N THR A 313 -8.31 -13.63 -15.32
CA THR A 313 -7.52 -12.90 -14.32
C THR A 313 -8.12 -12.91 -12.91
N VAL A 314 -9.30 -13.51 -12.79
CA VAL A 314 -9.99 -13.74 -11.52
C VAL A 314 -10.30 -15.24 -11.37
N PRO A 315 -10.09 -15.84 -10.19
CA PRO A 315 -10.28 -17.28 -9.97
C PRO A 315 -11.67 -17.79 -10.30
N VAL A 316 -12.72 -17.11 -9.82
CA VAL A 316 -14.10 -17.53 -10.10
C VAL A 316 -14.43 -17.47 -11.60
N LEU A 317 -13.82 -16.54 -12.35
CA LEU A 317 -13.98 -16.51 -13.81
C LEU A 317 -13.30 -17.69 -14.49
N CYS A 318 -12.19 -18.20 -13.97
CA CYS A 318 -11.61 -19.45 -14.46
C CYS A 318 -12.52 -20.65 -14.20
N VAL A 319 -13.20 -20.68 -13.05
CA VAL A 319 -14.23 -21.69 -12.76
C VAL A 319 -15.40 -21.56 -13.74
N VAL A 320 -15.81 -20.34 -14.08
CA VAL A 320 -16.86 -20.10 -15.09
C VAL A 320 -16.44 -20.57 -16.48
N LEU A 321 -15.18 -20.33 -16.85
CA LEU A 321 -14.65 -20.64 -18.19
C LEU A 321 -14.16 -22.08 -18.34
N SER A 322 -14.13 -22.88 -17.27
CA SER A 322 -13.59 -24.25 -17.28
C SER A 322 -14.29 -25.15 -18.30
N ASP A 323 -15.62 -25.08 -18.33
CA ASP A 323 -16.44 -25.98 -19.16
C ASP A 323 -16.40 -25.52 -20.62
N LEU A 324 -16.27 -24.21 -20.85
CA LEU A 324 -16.02 -23.67 -22.17
C LEU A 324 -14.67 -24.16 -22.70
N ALA A 325 -13.60 -24.07 -21.89
CA ALA A 325 -12.27 -24.51 -22.30
C ALA A 325 -12.23 -25.99 -22.66
N VAL A 326 -12.89 -26.85 -21.87
CA VAL A 326 -13.05 -28.28 -22.17
C VAL A 326 -13.87 -28.51 -23.43
N THR A 327 -15.00 -27.80 -23.58
CA THR A 327 -15.90 -27.95 -24.75
C THR A 327 -15.21 -27.55 -26.05
N MET A 328 -14.39 -26.50 -26.02
CA MET A 328 -13.65 -26.03 -27.19
C MET A 328 -12.32 -26.76 -27.39
N ASP A 329 -11.89 -27.59 -26.42
CA ASP A 329 -10.57 -28.23 -26.39
C ASP A 329 -9.44 -27.19 -26.53
N VAL A 330 -9.41 -26.23 -25.61
CA VAL A 330 -8.45 -25.11 -25.56
C VAL A 330 -7.79 -25.00 -24.20
N LEU A 331 -6.57 -24.48 -24.17
CA LEU A 331 -5.86 -24.27 -22.92
C LEU A 331 -6.51 -23.15 -22.10
N LEU A 332 -6.83 -23.44 -20.83
CA LEU A 332 -7.22 -22.44 -19.84
C LEU A 332 -6.00 -22.00 -19.03
N VAL A 333 -5.78 -20.70 -18.99
CA VAL A 333 -4.72 -20.05 -18.20
C VAL A 333 -5.32 -19.09 -17.20
N GLY A 334 -5.08 -19.32 -15.91
CA GLY A 334 -5.37 -18.37 -14.84
C GLY A 334 -4.15 -17.52 -14.53
N TYR A 335 -4.27 -16.20 -14.59
CA TYR A 335 -3.24 -15.26 -14.14
C TYR A 335 -3.80 -14.34 -13.06
N PHE A 336 -3.59 -14.71 -11.81
CA PHE A 336 -4.33 -14.16 -10.67
C PHE A 336 -3.60 -13.03 -9.98
N GLY A 337 -4.22 -11.84 -9.99
CA GLY A 337 -3.86 -10.69 -9.15
C GLY A 337 -4.85 -10.43 -8.03
N HIS A 338 -5.67 -11.42 -7.69
CA HIS A 338 -6.65 -11.35 -6.62
C HIS A 338 -6.67 -12.64 -5.78
N PRO A 339 -7.17 -12.59 -4.53
CA PRO A 339 -7.43 -13.76 -3.69
C PRO A 339 -8.29 -14.84 -4.35
N ALA A 340 -8.15 -16.10 -3.92
CA ALA A 340 -8.88 -17.25 -4.48
C ALA A 340 -10.42 -17.08 -4.42
N LEU A 341 -10.91 -16.36 -3.41
CA LEU A 341 -12.33 -16.10 -3.16
C LEU A 341 -12.80 -14.70 -3.60
N PHE A 342 -12.03 -14.00 -4.42
CA PHE A 342 -12.46 -12.72 -4.97
C PHE A 342 -13.77 -12.89 -5.77
N MET A 343 -14.75 -12.02 -5.51
CA MET A 343 -16.14 -12.08 -6.03
C MET A 343 -16.99 -13.27 -5.56
N VAL A 344 -16.55 -14.04 -4.56
CA VAL A 344 -17.36 -15.11 -3.95
C VAL A 344 -18.08 -14.60 -2.71
N ASN A 345 -19.32 -15.04 -2.50
CA ASN A 345 -20.07 -14.68 -1.29
C ASN A 345 -19.33 -15.08 -0.01
N ARG A 346 -19.04 -14.06 0.81
CA ARG A 346 -18.19 -14.20 2.01
C ARG A 346 -18.90 -14.91 3.15
N GLU A 347 -20.22 -14.95 3.17
CA GLU A 347 -21.00 -15.63 4.20
C GLU A 347 -21.42 -17.05 3.77
N ASP A 348 -21.30 -17.37 2.48
CA ASP A 348 -21.68 -18.68 1.93
C ASP A 348 -20.51 -19.68 1.93
N THR A 349 -20.36 -20.40 3.04
CA THR A 349 -19.35 -21.47 3.19
C THR A 349 -19.47 -22.55 2.12
N SER A 350 -20.69 -22.91 1.68
CA SER A 350 -20.87 -23.96 0.67
C SER A 350 -20.30 -23.53 -0.68
N THR A 351 -20.57 -22.29 -1.09
CA THR A 351 -20.00 -21.74 -2.32
C THR A 351 -18.47 -21.70 -2.26
N LYS A 352 -17.89 -21.25 -1.14
CA LYS A 352 -16.42 -21.23 -0.98
C LYS A 352 -15.79 -22.60 -1.18
N GLU A 353 -16.35 -23.64 -0.54
CA GLU A 353 -15.83 -25.01 -0.66
C GLU A 353 -15.87 -25.53 -2.09
N LYS A 354 -16.96 -25.25 -2.81
CA LYS A 354 -17.11 -25.65 -4.21
C LYS A 354 -16.14 -24.90 -5.12
N VAL A 355 -15.96 -23.59 -4.93
CA VAL A 355 -14.97 -22.79 -5.67
C VAL A 355 -13.56 -23.29 -5.40
N TRP A 356 -13.20 -23.56 -4.15
CA TRP A 356 -11.90 -24.13 -3.80
C TRP A 356 -11.66 -25.48 -4.48
N SER A 357 -12.62 -26.40 -4.39
CA SER A 357 -12.52 -27.71 -5.06
C SER A 357 -12.35 -27.55 -6.57
N ALA A 358 -13.11 -26.64 -7.19
CA ALA A 358 -13.02 -26.36 -8.62
C ALA A 358 -11.65 -25.79 -9.00
N LEU A 359 -11.07 -24.89 -8.19
CA LEU A 359 -9.73 -24.34 -8.42
C LEU A 359 -8.63 -25.39 -8.27
N VAL A 360 -8.72 -26.28 -7.27
CA VAL A 360 -7.81 -27.41 -7.10
C VAL A 360 -7.87 -28.33 -8.32
N ASP A 361 -9.07 -28.64 -8.82
CA ASP A 361 -9.21 -29.49 -10.02
C ASP A 361 -8.78 -28.79 -11.30
N LEU A 362 -8.95 -27.47 -11.39
CA LEU A 362 -8.42 -26.65 -12.48
C LEU A 362 -6.90 -26.63 -12.48
N SER A 363 -6.24 -26.59 -11.31
CA SER A 363 -4.78 -26.61 -11.20
C SER A 363 -4.13 -27.86 -11.82
N LYS A 364 -4.90 -28.96 -11.91
CA LYS A 364 -4.45 -30.23 -12.50
C LYS A 364 -4.56 -30.25 -14.02
N ARG A 365 -5.43 -29.41 -14.62
CA ARG A 365 -5.79 -29.46 -16.04
C ARG A 365 -5.38 -28.21 -16.82
N GLY A 366 -5.39 -27.04 -16.18
CA GLY A 366 -4.97 -25.77 -16.75
C GLY A 366 -3.56 -25.35 -16.33
N ILE A 367 -3.22 -24.10 -16.62
CA ILE A 367 -2.04 -23.44 -16.06
C ILE A 367 -2.54 -22.31 -15.17
N LEU A 368 -2.35 -22.44 -13.85
CA LEU A 368 -2.72 -21.42 -12.89
C LEU A 368 -1.45 -20.75 -12.35
N ILE A 369 -1.38 -19.43 -12.47
CA ILE A 369 -0.23 -18.60 -12.12
C ILE A 369 -0.76 -17.42 -11.29
N THR A 370 0.03 -16.97 -10.32
CA THR A 370 -0.23 -15.75 -9.54
C THR A 370 0.66 -14.60 -10.02
N SER A 371 0.23 -13.35 -9.80
CA SER A 371 0.95 -12.15 -10.24
C SER A 371 2.17 -11.81 -9.42
N ASP A 372 2.32 -12.41 -8.24
CA ASP A 372 3.37 -12.08 -7.27
C ASP A 372 3.54 -13.22 -6.23
N PRO A 373 4.66 -13.25 -5.50
CA PRO A 373 4.94 -14.30 -4.51
C PRO A 373 3.99 -14.30 -3.32
N PHE A 374 3.43 -13.13 -2.93
CA PHE A 374 2.50 -13.03 -1.83
C PHE A 374 1.19 -13.77 -2.15
N LEU A 375 0.63 -13.56 -3.35
CA LEU A 375 -0.52 -14.32 -3.81
C LEU A 375 -0.20 -15.81 -3.97
N SER A 376 0.98 -16.19 -4.46
CA SER A 376 1.39 -17.61 -4.50
C SER A 376 1.29 -18.27 -3.12
N MET A 377 1.84 -17.60 -2.09
CA MET A 377 1.75 -18.03 -0.70
C MET A 377 0.31 -18.08 -0.19
N GLN A 378 -0.51 -17.09 -0.56
CA GLN A 378 -1.94 -17.08 -0.22
C GLN A 378 -2.69 -18.26 -0.81
N TYR A 379 -2.47 -18.61 -2.07
CA TYR A 379 -3.12 -19.76 -2.69
C TYR A 379 -2.64 -21.08 -2.08
N GLU A 380 -1.36 -21.17 -1.72
CA GLU A 380 -0.83 -22.32 -0.99
C GLU A 380 -1.51 -22.46 0.37
N TYR A 381 -1.72 -21.35 1.08
CA TYR A 381 -2.45 -21.33 2.34
C TYR A 381 -3.93 -21.71 2.14
N GLN A 382 -4.65 -21.04 1.22
CA GLN A 382 -6.09 -21.20 1.01
C GLN A 382 -6.51 -22.50 0.34
N LEU A 383 -5.72 -23.00 -0.61
CA LEU A 383 -6.07 -24.18 -1.42
C LEU A 383 -5.25 -25.42 -1.06
N GLY A 384 -4.15 -25.27 -0.30
CA GLY A 384 -3.15 -26.33 -0.15
C GLY A 384 -2.39 -26.62 -1.45
N VAL A 385 -2.45 -25.72 -2.44
CA VAL A 385 -1.81 -25.87 -3.74
C VAL A 385 -0.85 -24.71 -3.96
N SER A 386 0.44 -25.02 -4.11
CA SER A 386 1.45 -24.02 -4.48
C SER A 386 1.31 -23.70 -5.97
N LEU A 387 0.89 -22.48 -6.28
CA LEU A 387 0.84 -21.98 -7.65
C LEU A 387 2.15 -21.25 -7.99
N PRO A 388 2.74 -21.44 -9.18
CA PRO A 388 3.84 -20.59 -9.61
C PRO A 388 3.39 -19.13 -9.70
N PHE A 389 4.34 -18.20 -9.62
CA PHE A 389 4.07 -16.79 -9.88
C PHE A 389 4.85 -16.30 -11.11
N ILE A 390 4.28 -15.33 -11.82
CA ILE A 390 4.99 -14.51 -12.81
C ILE A 390 4.71 -13.07 -12.43
N ARG A 391 5.77 -12.34 -12.05
CA ARG A 391 5.65 -10.96 -11.58
C ARG A 391 4.91 -10.08 -12.59
N THR A 392 4.06 -9.17 -12.12
CA THR A 392 3.51 -8.09 -12.93
C THR A 392 4.58 -7.03 -13.24
N HIS A 393 4.66 -6.56 -14.48
CA HIS A 393 5.62 -5.57 -14.94
C HIS A 393 5.00 -4.24 -15.32
N GLY A 394 3.69 -4.05 -15.16
CA GLY A 394 3.04 -2.77 -15.46
C GLY A 394 3.28 -2.30 -16.90
N LEU A 395 3.31 -3.23 -17.86
CA LEU A 395 3.70 -2.94 -19.26
C LEU A 395 2.70 -2.02 -19.97
N TYR A 396 1.46 -2.03 -19.49
CA TYR A 396 0.35 -1.20 -19.97
C TYR A 396 0.50 0.29 -19.61
N THR A 397 1.44 0.67 -18.74
CA THR A 397 1.64 2.08 -18.38
C THR A 397 2.16 2.89 -19.57
N HIS A 398 2.94 2.26 -20.46
CA HIS A 398 3.64 2.88 -21.59
C HIS A 398 4.42 4.16 -21.23
N ALA A 399 4.73 4.32 -19.95
CA ALA A 399 5.36 5.50 -19.39
C ALA A 399 6.76 5.11 -18.93
N THR A 400 7.68 6.07 -19.04
CA THR A 400 9.05 5.93 -18.57
C THR A 400 9.44 7.22 -17.88
N TYR A 401 10.34 7.09 -16.92
CA TYR A 401 10.80 8.18 -16.09
C TYR A 401 11.33 9.32 -16.94
N ARG A 402 10.68 10.48 -16.83
CA ARG A 402 11.00 11.67 -17.59
C ARG A 402 10.69 12.90 -16.73
N PRO A 403 11.54 13.26 -15.77
CA PRO A 403 11.23 14.27 -14.76
C PRO A 403 11.10 15.67 -15.39
N LEU A 404 9.88 16.03 -15.79
CA LEU A 404 9.54 17.38 -16.25
C LEU A 404 9.20 18.29 -15.07
N TYR A 405 8.63 17.72 -14.00
CA TYR A 405 8.36 18.38 -12.74
C TYR A 405 9.54 18.20 -11.76
N ARG A 406 10.71 18.72 -12.13
CA ARG A 406 11.97 18.53 -11.37
C ARG A 406 11.95 19.07 -9.94
N HIS A 407 11.04 19.99 -9.63
CA HIS A 407 10.86 20.56 -8.28
C HIS A 407 9.62 20.02 -7.58
N HIS A 408 9.04 18.92 -8.08
CA HIS A 408 7.85 18.33 -7.47
C HIS A 408 8.07 16.85 -7.14
N ILE A 409 7.55 16.46 -5.99
CA ILE A 409 7.53 15.09 -5.49
C ILE A 409 6.08 14.67 -5.36
N LEU A 410 5.71 13.57 -6.02
CA LEU A 410 4.35 13.05 -5.91
C LEU A 410 4.22 12.27 -4.59
N VAL A 411 3.32 12.70 -3.72
CA VAL A 411 2.92 11.93 -2.54
C VAL A 411 1.74 11.06 -2.93
N TRP A 412 2.00 9.76 -3.03
CA TRP A 412 0.97 8.75 -3.26
C TRP A 412 0.49 8.21 -1.93
N ASP A 413 -0.56 8.85 -1.42
CA ASP A 413 -1.21 8.53 -0.16
C ASP A 413 -2.68 8.14 -0.36
N ARG A 414 -3.42 8.03 0.74
CA ARG A 414 -4.84 7.65 0.70
C ARG A 414 -5.68 8.67 -0.04
N PRO A 415 -6.71 8.24 -0.78
CA PRO A 415 -7.63 9.14 -1.49
C PRO A 415 -8.40 10.11 -0.56
N HIS A 416 -8.29 9.96 0.76
CA HIS A 416 -9.03 10.74 1.76
C HIS A 416 -8.19 11.20 2.95
N ASP A 417 -6.87 10.97 2.97
CA ASP A 417 -6.03 11.43 4.09
C ASP A 417 -5.65 12.89 3.88
N THR A 418 -5.93 13.71 4.89
CA THR A 418 -5.82 15.17 4.78
C THR A 418 -4.82 15.76 5.77
N ALA A 419 -4.22 14.91 6.62
CA ALA A 419 -3.26 15.34 7.63
C ALA A 419 -1.84 15.08 7.18
N LEU A 420 -1.56 14.05 6.36
CA LEU A 420 -0.19 13.74 5.94
C LEU A 420 0.50 14.95 5.31
N THR A 421 -0.14 15.60 4.33
CA THR A 421 0.42 16.79 3.67
C THR A 421 0.60 17.95 4.65
N GLY A 422 -0.34 18.11 5.58
CA GLY A 422 -0.24 19.10 6.65
C GLY A 422 0.91 18.84 7.63
N THR A 423 1.07 17.59 8.06
CA THR A 423 2.17 17.15 8.92
C THR A 423 3.52 17.29 8.22
N ILE A 424 3.62 16.94 6.94
CA ILE A 424 4.80 17.19 6.11
C ILE A 424 5.12 18.69 6.11
N GLN A 425 4.15 19.55 5.81
CA GLN A 425 4.34 21.00 5.81
C GLN A 425 4.87 21.50 7.17
N HIS A 426 4.27 21.07 8.27
CA HIS A 426 4.66 21.48 9.62
C HIS A 426 6.10 21.05 9.97
N ILE A 427 6.48 19.82 9.62
CA ILE A 427 7.84 19.31 9.86
C ILE A 427 8.84 20.04 8.95
N MET A 428 8.47 20.37 7.71
CA MET A 428 9.30 21.20 6.83
C MET A 428 9.58 22.57 7.45
N GLU A 429 8.55 23.28 7.92
CA GLU A 429 8.71 24.56 8.62
C GLU A 429 9.68 24.43 9.80
N GLN A 430 9.52 23.42 10.65
CA GLN A 430 10.42 23.21 11.80
C GLN A 430 11.88 22.94 11.41
N LEU A 431 12.10 22.12 10.38
CA LEU A 431 13.45 21.75 9.96
C LEU A 431 14.17 22.90 9.26
N PHE A 432 13.42 23.77 8.57
CA PHE A 432 14.00 24.75 7.63
C PHE A 432 13.79 26.23 8.03
N ASP A 433 12.97 26.54 9.03
CA ASP A 433 12.87 27.87 9.68
C ASP A 433 13.82 28.02 10.87
N ALA A 434 14.39 26.93 11.40
CA ALA A 434 15.32 26.95 12.53
C ALA A 434 16.68 27.63 12.22
N SER A 435 16.89 28.15 11.01
CA SER A 435 18.08 28.94 10.66
C SER A 435 17.95 30.38 11.16
N GLU A 436 18.86 30.82 12.03
CA GLU A 436 18.91 32.15 12.67
C GLU A 436 18.77 33.37 11.72
N GLU A 437 18.97 33.20 10.41
CA GLU A 437 18.84 34.30 9.42
C GLU A 437 17.41 34.88 9.29
N GLN A 438 16.38 34.18 9.79
CA GLN A 438 15.00 34.62 9.66
C GLN A 438 14.59 35.71 10.67
N GLU A 439 15.27 35.83 11.82
CA GLU A 439 15.02 36.93 12.77
C GLU A 439 15.27 38.32 12.15
N GLN A 440 16.10 38.40 11.09
CA GLN A 440 16.38 39.64 10.36
C GLN A 440 15.43 39.89 9.19
N ARG A 441 14.76 38.85 8.67
CA ARG A 441 13.77 38.99 7.59
C ARG A 441 12.40 39.06 8.25
N GLY A 442 11.93 40.28 8.52
CA GLY A 442 10.60 40.54 9.09
C GLY A 442 9.48 39.72 8.43
N PRO A 443 8.31 39.59 9.08
CA PRO A 443 7.29 38.57 8.79
C PRO A 443 7.02 38.47 7.29
N GLN A 444 7.44 37.36 6.68
CA GLN A 444 7.12 37.11 5.28
C GLN A 444 5.59 36.97 5.16
N PRO A 445 4.98 37.52 4.10
CA PRO A 445 3.59 37.22 3.80
C PRO A 445 3.48 35.72 3.62
N ALA A 446 2.77 35.05 4.54
CA ALA A 446 2.42 33.64 4.41
C ALA A 446 2.03 33.39 2.95
N ILE A 447 2.66 32.41 2.31
CA ILE A 447 2.39 32.06 0.91
C ILE A 447 0.89 31.80 0.80
N ARG A 448 0.12 32.83 0.40
CA ARG A 448 -1.35 32.80 0.19
C ARG A 448 -1.72 32.01 -1.07
N GLY A 449 -0.88 31.04 -1.45
CA GLY A 449 -1.02 30.21 -2.65
C GLY A 449 -1.78 28.92 -2.40
N GLY A 450 -2.01 28.52 -1.16
CA GLY A 450 -3.00 27.48 -0.83
C GLY A 450 -4.37 28.14 -0.67
N GLY A 451 -5.05 28.41 -1.77
CA GLY A 451 -6.43 28.89 -1.75
C GLY A 451 -7.29 27.94 -0.91
N TYR A 452 -7.74 28.42 0.25
CA TYR A 452 -8.85 27.83 0.97
C TYR A 452 -10.01 27.70 -0.01
N ASP A 453 -10.52 26.50 -0.21
CA ASP A 453 -11.78 26.25 -0.92
C ASP A 453 -12.93 26.38 0.10
N PRO A 454 -13.63 27.53 0.14
CA PRO A 454 -14.75 27.74 1.05
C PRO A 454 -15.96 26.85 0.75
N ASP A 455 -15.97 26.11 -0.37
CA ASP A 455 -17.05 25.20 -0.74
C ASP A 455 -16.98 23.82 -0.03
N GLY A 456 -16.05 23.65 0.92
CA GLY A 456 -16.08 22.54 1.89
C GLY A 456 -15.09 21.40 1.64
N GLN A 457 -14.01 21.62 0.89
CA GLN A 457 -12.93 20.63 0.72
C GLN A 457 -11.54 21.12 1.15
N GLY A 458 -11.44 22.03 2.13
CA GLY A 458 -10.23 22.73 2.61
C GLY A 458 -9.04 21.86 3.07
N PHE A 459 -8.51 21.04 2.18
CA PHE A 459 -7.41 20.09 2.40
C PHE A 459 -6.18 20.58 1.67
N ARG A 460 -5.04 20.58 2.37
CA ARG A 460 -3.75 20.85 1.71
C ARG A 460 -3.44 19.71 0.75
N THR A 461 -3.40 20.02 -0.54
CA THR A 461 -2.97 19.10 -1.60
C THR A 461 -1.50 19.28 -1.95
N MET A 462 -0.83 20.26 -1.34
CA MET A 462 0.58 20.55 -1.52
C MET A 462 1.24 20.96 -0.20
N ALA A 463 2.50 20.58 -0.05
CA ALA A 463 3.40 21.05 1.01
C ALA A 463 4.70 21.58 0.38
N GLY A 464 5.21 22.71 0.85
CA GLY A 464 6.39 23.37 0.31
C GLY A 464 6.98 24.38 1.29
N HIS A 465 8.27 24.61 1.16
CA HIS A 465 9.01 25.56 1.99
C HIS A 465 10.05 26.30 1.16
N VAL A 466 10.27 27.59 1.42
CA VAL A 466 11.18 28.43 0.61
C VAL A 466 12.63 27.94 0.63
N ASN A 467 13.06 27.35 1.74
CA ASN A 467 14.40 26.80 1.91
C ASN A 467 14.48 25.30 1.59
N PHE A 468 13.43 24.70 1.00
CA PHE A 468 13.40 23.30 0.63
C PHE A 468 13.26 23.15 -0.89
N PRO A 469 14.06 22.30 -1.56
CA PRO A 469 14.15 22.27 -3.03
C PRO A 469 12.91 21.73 -3.75
N TYR A 470 11.93 21.18 -3.04
CA TYR A 470 10.78 20.49 -3.62
C TYR A 470 9.43 20.99 -3.08
N THR A 471 8.40 20.88 -3.92
CA THR A 471 6.99 20.90 -3.51
C THR A 471 6.46 19.48 -3.52
N LEU A 472 5.93 19.02 -2.39
CA LEU A 472 5.28 17.72 -2.26
C LEU A 472 3.80 17.88 -2.65
N VAL A 473 3.33 17.08 -3.61
CA VAL A 473 2.01 17.22 -4.24
C VAL A 473 1.25 15.92 -4.13
N THR A 474 0.00 15.95 -3.66
CA THR A 474 -0.83 14.73 -3.57
C THR A 474 -1.48 14.38 -4.91
N ARG A 475 -1.99 13.15 -5.03
CA ARG A 475 -2.77 12.72 -6.21
C ARG A 475 -3.95 13.66 -6.53
N LYS A 476 -4.57 14.26 -5.51
CA LYS A 476 -5.72 15.17 -5.70
C LYS A 476 -5.36 16.50 -6.38
N ALA A 477 -4.11 16.92 -6.30
CA ALA A 477 -3.63 18.10 -7.01
C ALA A 477 -3.32 17.83 -8.50
N LEU A 478 -3.41 16.57 -8.95
CA LEU A 478 -3.18 16.22 -10.35
C LEU A 478 -4.45 16.43 -11.18
N GLU A 479 -4.37 17.34 -12.15
CA GLU A 479 -5.39 17.46 -13.21
C GLU A 479 -5.34 16.25 -14.16
N ASP A 480 -4.13 15.74 -14.44
CA ASP A 480 -3.88 14.56 -15.27
C ASP A 480 -3.44 13.38 -14.41
N THR A 481 -4.30 12.37 -14.31
CA THR A 481 -4.06 11.13 -13.55
C THR A 481 -3.54 9.98 -14.42
N SER A 482 -3.03 10.27 -15.62
CA SER A 482 -2.37 9.27 -16.45
C SER A 482 -1.01 8.86 -15.89
N TYR A 483 -0.60 7.63 -16.17
CA TYR A 483 0.74 7.13 -15.84
C TYR A 483 1.85 8.01 -16.45
N ARG A 484 1.61 8.55 -17.65
CA ARG A 484 2.55 9.47 -18.31
C ARG A 484 2.74 10.77 -17.54
N ALA A 485 1.71 11.32 -16.92
CA ALA A 485 1.85 12.50 -16.07
C ALA A 485 2.58 12.16 -14.77
N MET A 486 2.25 11.02 -14.16
CA MET A 486 2.91 10.55 -12.94
C MET A 486 4.40 10.25 -13.13
N SER A 487 4.83 9.76 -14.30
CA SER A 487 6.25 9.49 -14.60
C SER A 487 7.10 10.75 -14.79
N GLN A 488 6.48 11.95 -14.72
CA GLN A 488 7.15 13.23 -14.88
C GLN A 488 7.56 13.90 -13.55
N PHE A 489 7.16 13.34 -12.42
CA PHE A 489 7.62 13.81 -11.11
C PHE A 489 9.08 13.44 -10.87
N GLN A 490 9.79 14.21 -10.04
CA GLN A 490 11.19 13.92 -9.72
C GLN A 490 11.33 12.56 -9.02
N ALA A 491 10.42 12.29 -8.09
CA ALA A 491 10.25 11.02 -7.39
C ALA A 491 8.81 10.89 -6.89
N VAL A 492 8.48 9.70 -6.38
CA VAL A 492 7.23 9.41 -5.69
C VAL A 492 7.53 8.98 -4.26
N VAL A 493 6.82 9.54 -3.30
CA VAL A 493 6.74 9.03 -1.93
C VAL A 493 5.48 8.20 -1.82
N LEU A 494 5.64 6.90 -1.67
CA LEU A 494 4.54 5.94 -1.59
C LEU A 494 4.32 5.54 -0.13
N PHE A 495 3.14 5.85 0.40
CA PHE A 495 2.68 5.37 1.70
C PHE A 495 1.72 4.20 1.45
N PRO A 496 2.19 2.94 1.58
CA PRO A 496 1.41 1.78 1.18
C PRO A 496 0.30 1.54 2.20
N TYR A 497 -0.88 2.04 1.89
CA TYR A 497 -2.04 1.92 2.78
C TYR A 497 -2.94 0.71 2.47
N ASP A 498 -2.54 -0.08 1.49
CA ASP A 498 -3.29 -1.22 1.01
C ASP A 498 -2.29 -2.31 0.66
N MET A 499 -2.59 -3.54 1.01
CA MET A 499 -1.83 -4.70 0.54
C MET A 499 -1.84 -4.76 -0.99
N ASP A 500 -2.91 -4.31 -1.64
CA ASP A 500 -2.97 -4.28 -3.10
C ASP A 500 -1.97 -3.26 -3.67
N LEU A 501 -1.74 -2.11 -3.01
CA LEU A 501 -0.77 -1.10 -3.48
C LEU A 501 0.67 -1.60 -3.53
N VAL A 502 0.98 -2.67 -2.81
CA VAL A 502 2.32 -3.24 -2.75
C VAL A 502 2.45 -4.47 -3.64
N THR A 503 1.38 -4.83 -4.34
CA THR A 503 1.39 -5.76 -5.49
C THR A 503 1.17 -5.03 -6.82
N PHE A 504 0.97 -3.70 -6.79
CA PHE A 504 0.89 -2.82 -7.96
C PHE A 504 2.26 -2.22 -8.32
N TYR A 505 2.83 -2.66 -9.44
CA TYR A 505 4.21 -2.39 -9.86
C TYR A 505 4.41 -1.13 -10.73
N GLU A 506 3.37 -0.32 -10.96
CA GLU A 506 3.39 0.71 -12.00
C GLU A 506 4.46 1.79 -11.79
N PHE A 507 4.66 2.30 -10.57
CA PHE A 507 5.72 3.29 -10.35
C PHE A 507 7.10 2.70 -10.58
N TYR A 508 7.29 1.45 -10.18
CA TYR A 508 8.54 0.74 -10.40
C TYR A 508 8.79 0.49 -11.90
N SER A 509 7.77 0.09 -12.65
CA SER A 509 7.87 -0.18 -14.09
C SER A 509 8.07 1.08 -14.93
N MET A 510 7.59 2.22 -14.46
CA MET A 510 7.91 3.52 -15.04
C MET A 510 9.35 3.97 -14.74
N PHE A 511 10.08 3.27 -13.87
CA PHE A 511 11.41 3.63 -13.38
C PHE A 511 11.47 4.97 -12.65
N THR A 512 10.34 5.42 -12.08
CA THR A 512 10.27 6.66 -11.32
C THR A 512 10.85 6.39 -9.93
N PRO A 513 11.86 7.15 -9.46
CA PRO A 513 12.42 6.94 -8.13
C PRO A 513 11.36 6.89 -7.03
N LEU A 514 11.46 5.90 -6.15
CA LEU A 514 10.49 5.62 -5.09
C LEU A 514 11.11 5.81 -3.71
N PHE A 515 10.39 6.51 -2.85
CA PHE A 515 10.61 6.61 -1.41
C PHE A 515 9.49 5.89 -0.68
N MET A 516 9.85 5.01 0.25
CA MET A 516 8.91 4.23 1.04
C MET A 516 9.31 4.23 2.51
N PRO A 517 8.38 4.07 3.45
CA PRO A 517 8.75 3.93 4.85
C PRO A 517 9.52 2.62 5.10
N SER A 518 10.49 2.63 6.01
CA SER A 518 11.29 1.45 6.37
C SER A 518 10.52 0.40 7.18
N SER A 519 9.50 0.83 7.91
CA SER A 519 8.70 -0.02 8.80
C SER A 519 7.27 -0.07 8.29
N LEU A 520 6.99 -1.03 7.41
CA LEU A 520 5.75 -1.08 6.63
C LEU A 520 4.55 -1.61 7.42
N ASP A 521 4.81 -2.39 8.45
CA ASP A 521 3.81 -2.85 9.42
C ASP A 521 3.12 -1.68 10.13
N LYS A 522 3.73 -0.49 10.07
CA LYS A 522 3.15 0.78 10.55
C LYS A 522 2.16 1.42 9.59
N TYR A 523 2.33 1.20 8.28
CA TYR A 523 1.60 1.93 7.24
C TYR A 523 0.62 1.05 6.48
N LEU A 524 0.79 -0.28 6.48
CA LEU A 524 -0.17 -1.20 5.89
C LEU A 524 -1.42 -1.27 6.79
N PHE A 525 -2.54 -0.78 6.27
CA PHE A 525 -3.78 -0.80 7.03
C PHE A 525 -4.42 -2.17 6.99
N PHE A 526 -5.12 -2.48 8.08
CA PHE A 526 -6.26 -3.39 8.10
C PHE A 526 -7.38 -2.83 7.21
N GLN A 527 -7.19 -2.84 5.89
CA GLN A 527 -8.31 -2.84 4.99
C GLN A 527 -8.96 -4.17 5.24
N ASN A 528 -10.04 -4.22 6.02
CA ASN A 528 -10.78 -5.43 6.39
C ASN A 528 -11.18 -6.25 5.15
N HIS A 529 -10.19 -6.87 4.53
CA HIS A 529 -10.22 -7.68 3.35
C HIS A 529 -10.64 -9.01 3.92
N LYS A 530 -11.90 -9.10 4.37
CA LYS A 530 -12.52 -10.34 4.88
C LYS A 530 -12.37 -11.50 3.89
N SER A 531 -12.03 -11.20 2.62
CA SER A 531 -11.62 -12.12 1.57
C SER A 531 -10.26 -12.81 1.79
N TYR A 532 -9.31 -12.22 2.54
CA TYR A 532 -8.05 -12.87 2.93
C TYR A 532 -8.28 -13.87 4.06
N ASP A 533 -8.99 -13.47 5.12
CA ASP A 533 -9.20 -14.28 6.33
C ASP A 533 -10.03 -15.54 6.06
N GLY A 534 -11.10 -15.44 5.25
CA GLY A 534 -11.84 -16.59 4.73
C GLY A 534 -12.01 -17.73 5.73
N ARG A 535 -12.29 -17.42 7.01
CA ARG A 535 -12.12 -18.26 8.21
C ARG A 535 -11.81 -19.74 7.93
N PHE A 536 -10.54 -20.09 8.11
CA PHE A 536 -10.06 -21.47 8.11
C PHE A 536 -10.72 -22.27 9.23
N THR A 537 -11.76 -23.04 8.91
CA THR A 537 -12.23 -24.13 9.78
C THR A 537 -11.60 -25.48 9.39
N LYS A 538 -10.95 -25.56 8.22
CA LYS A 538 -10.13 -26.71 7.83
C LYS A 538 -8.72 -26.53 8.37
N GLU A 539 -8.18 -27.60 8.97
CA GLU A 539 -6.82 -27.63 9.51
C GLU A 539 -5.84 -27.04 8.50
N ALA A 540 -5.17 -25.94 8.84
CA ALA A 540 -4.16 -25.34 7.98
C ALA A 540 -3.16 -26.41 7.51
N PRO A 541 -2.60 -26.30 6.27
CA PRO A 541 -1.59 -27.23 5.79
C PRO A 541 -0.49 -27.40 6.86
N VAL A 542 0.08 -28.60 6.98
CA VAL A 542 1.00 -28.96 8.09
C VAL A 542 2.10 -27.93 8.32
N GLN A 543 2.61 -27.32 7.24
CA GLN A 543 3.65 -26.29 7.30
C GLN A 543 3.25 -24.97 7.96
N TRP A 544 1.95 -24.72 8.13
CA TRP A 544 1.37 -23.56 8.81
C TRP A 544 0.82 -23.91 10.20
N ARG A 545 0.96 -25.17 10.64
CA ARG A 545 0.52 -25.62 11.98
C ARG A 545 1.56 -25.19 13.02
N GLY A 546 1.22 -24.21 13.86
CA GLY A 546 2.10 -23.74 14.94
C GLY A 546 1.80 -22.31 15.39
N ASN A 547 1.29 -21.47 14.50
CA ASN A 547 0.80 -20.14 14.85
C ASN A 547 -0.70 -20.21 15.13
N SER A 548 -1.13 -19.71 16.30
CA SER A 548 -2.55 -19.67 16.69
C SER A 548 -3.38 -18.66 15.89
N THR A 549 -2.74 -17.92 14.98
CA THR A 549 -3.33 -16.86 14.16
C THR A 549 -2.99 -17.09 12.70
N SER A 550 -3.95 -16.79 11.82
CA SER A 550 -3.74 -16.82 10.36
C SER A 550 -2.58 -15.87 10.01
N PRO A 551 -1.67 -16.24 9.08
CA PRO A 551 -0.71 -15.27 8.57
C PRO A 551 -1.40 -14.11 7.85
N PHE A 552 -2.68 -14.25 7.48
CA PHE A 552 -3.54 -13.21 6.91
C PHE A 552 -4.46 -12.52 7.92
N ASP A 553 -4.21 -12.73 9.21
CA ASP A 553 -4.83 -11.92 10.25
C ASP A 553 -4.21 -10.52 10.21
N GLU A 554 -4.75 -9.64 9.37
CA GLU A 554 -4.31 -8.24 9.33
C GLU A 554 -4.44 -7.58 10.69
N GLY A 555 -5.36 -8.09 11.55
CA GLY A 555 -5.56 -7.78 12.97
C GLY A 555 -4.31 -7.94 13.83
N ASN A 556 -3.36 -8.75 13.39
CA ASN A 556 -2.19 -9.14 14.14
C ASN A 556 -0.91 -8.57 13.50
N PRO A 557 -0.19 -7.64 14.18
CA PRO A 557 1.06 -7.06 13.67
C PRO A 557 2.12 -8.10 13.31
N SER A 558 2.16 -9.24 14.03
CA SER A 558 3.10 -10.32 13.73
C SER A 558 2.75 -11.03 12.42
N ALA A 559 1.46 -11.19 12.12
CA ALA A 559 1.00 -11.76 10.85
C ALA A 559 1.27 -10.79 9.68
N VAL A 560 1.03 -9.48 9.87
CA VAL A 560 1.41 -8.44 8.89
C VAL A 560 2.91 -8.48 8.60
N ARG A 561 3.77 -8.57 9.64
CA ARG A 561 5.22 -8.71 9.47
C ARG A 561 5.61 -10.00 8.75
N GLU A 562 4.93 -11.10 9.02
CA GLU A 562 5.15 -12.36 8.30
C GLU A 562 4.79 -12.23 6.81
N ILE A 563 3.64 -11.64 6.49
CA ILE A 563 3.20 -11.34 5.12
C ILE A 563 4.20 -10.45 4.39
N LEU A 564 4.69 -9.40 5.05
CA LEU A 564 5.65 -8.47 4.47
C LEU A 564 6.92 -9.16 3.97
N GLY A 565 7.29 -10.30 4.58
CA GLY A 565 8.39 -11.15 4.11
C GLY A 565 8.15 -11.80 2.73
N PHE A 566 6.90 -11.89 2.28
CA PHE A 566 6.52 -12.45 0.98
C PHE A 566 6.24 -11.38 -0.08
N VAL A 567 6.13 -10.11 0.31
CA VAL A 567 5.97 -9.00 -0.62
C VAL A 567 7.34 -8.54 -1.08
N ASP A 568 7.72 -8.96 -2.29
CA ASP A 568 9.01 -8.64 -2.91
C ASP A 568 9.09 -7.20 -3.41
N TYR A 569 7.97 -6.49 -3.56
CA TYR A 569 7.94 -5.09 -3.98
C TYR A 569 8.83 -4.19 -3.12
N PHE A 570 8.91 -4.44 -1.82
CA PHE A 570 9.76 -3.69 -0.89
C PHE A 570 11.20 -4.19 -0.82
N SER A 571 11.58 -5.12 -1.66
CA SER A 571 12.96 -5.60 -1.77
C SER A 571 13.56 -5.25 -3.13
N LEU A 572 12.80 -4.55 -3.98
CA LEU A 572 13.24 -4.24 -5.33
C LEU A 572 14.38 -3.22 -5.31
N PRO A 573 15.42 -3.41 -6.13
CA PRO A 573 16.54 -2.48 -6.21
C PRO A 573 16.14 -1.04 -6.55
N GLY A 574 16.75 -0.08 -5.87
CA GLY A 574 16.57 1.35 -6.15
C GLY A 574 15.48 2.03 -5.33
N ILE A 575 14.63 1.30 -4.62
CA ILE A 575 13.73 1.88 -3.61
C ILE A 575 14.57 2.49 -2.48
N ARG A 576 14.25 3.72 -2.10
CA ARG A 576 14.84 4.42 -0.95
C ARG A 576 13.90 4.33 0.23
N TYR A 577 14.43 4.00 1.41
CA TYR A 577 13.63 3.88 2.62
C TYR A 577 13.87 5.06 3.53
N PHE A 578 12.82 5.54 4.18
CA PHE A 578 12.92 6.55 5.24
C PHE A 578 12.35 6.01 6.56
N SER A 579 12.99 6.37 7.66
CA SER A 579 12.52 5.94 9.00
C SER A 579 11.46 6.88 9.59
N SER A 580 11.36 8.10 9.05
CA SER A 580 10.38 9.11 9.45
C SER A 580 10.15 10.17 8.38
N ILE A 581 9.12 11.01 8.50
CA ILE A 581 8.90 12.18 7.63
C ILE A 581 10.10 13.14 7.70
N ALA A 582 10.68 13.35 8.89
CA ALA A 582 11.87 14.19 9.02
C ALA A 582 13.08 13.61 8.28
N ASP A 583 13.27 12.28 8.32
CA ASP A 583 14.29 11.59 7.55
C ASP A 583 14.01 11.67 6.04
N LEU A 584 12.76 11.42 5.61
CA LEU A 584 12.33 11.60 4.22
C LEU A 584 12.70 12.98 3.68
N LEU A 585 12.36 14.05 4.42
CA LEU A 585 12.65 15.41 3.99
C LEU A 585 14.16 15.66 3.86
N ARG A 586 14.99 15.17 4.78
CA ARG A 586 16.46 15.27 4.63
C ARG A 586 16.99 14.50 3.43
N GLN A 587 16.47 13.30 3.20
CA GLN A 587 16.87 12.51 2.04
C GLN A 587 16.49 13.21 0.75
N LEU A 588 15.29 13.79 0.68
CA LEU A 588 14.83 14.58 -0.45
C LEU A 588 15.68 15.84 -0.64
N ASP A 589 16.03 16.58 0.43
CA ASP A 589 16.91 17.76 0.35
C ASP A 589 18.25 17.48 -0.36
N HIS A 590 18.79 16.28 -0.15
CA HIS A 590 20.04 15.83 -0.78
C HIS A 590 19.82 15.07 -2.10
N PHE A 591 18.57 14.74 -2.44
CA PHE A 591 18.22 14.02 -3.66
C PHE A 591 18.25 15.00 -4.82
N ASN A 592 19.13 14.80 -5.80
CA ASN A 592 19.27 15.66 -6.96
C ASN A 592 19.02 14.89 -8.28
N ASP A 593 19.16 15.56 -9.43
CA ASP A 593 18.98 14.94 -10.75
C ASP A 593 19.90 13.75 -11.00
N SER A 594 21.15 13.79 -10.54
CA SER A 594 22.10 12.68 -10.70
C SER A 594 21.67 11.47 -9.87
N ASP A 595 21.24 11.69 -8.62
CA ASP A 595 20.69 10.65 -7.76
C ASP A 595 19.45 10.01 -8.37
N ALA A 596 18.55 10.83 -8.92
CA ALA A 596 17.31 10.36 -9.51
C ALA A 596 17.54 9.52 -10.77
N GLN A 597 18.46 9.95 -11.65
CA GLN A 597 18.85 9.16 -12.82
C GLN A 597 19.55 7.85 -12.43
N SER A 598 20.43 7.88 -11.42
CA SER A 598 21.11 6.70 -10.90
C SER A 598 20.13 5.69 -10.31
N THR A 599 19.17 6.14 -9.49
CA THR A 599 18.10 5.30 -8.95
C THR A 599 17.24 4.73 -10.08
N SER A 600 16.79 5.55 -11.04
CA SER A 600 15.99 5.10 -12.19
C SER A 600 16.72 4.04 -13.04
N ALA A 601 18.03 4.21 -13.26
CA ALA A 601 18.84 3.24 -13.99
C ALA A 601 18.89 1.88 -13.28
N LYS A 602 19.12 1.87 -11.96
CA LYS A 602 19.11 0.62 -11.16
C LYS A 602 17.77 -0.11 -11.25
N MET A 603 16.67 0.63 -11.13
CA MET A 603 15.32 0.06 -11.23
C MET A 603 15.09 -0.57 -12.62
N ARG A 604 15.52 0.13 -13.68
CA ARG A 604 15.41 -0.30 -15.07
C ARG A 604 16.24 -1.54 -15.38
N ASP A 605 17.47 -1.61 -14.90
CA ASP A 605 18.35 -2.77 -15.11
C ASP A 605 17.72 -4.03 -14.50
N PHE A 606 17.28 -3.94 -13.25
CA PHE A 606 16.59 -5.03 -12.58
C PHE A 606 15.26 -5.39 -13.26
N PHE A 607 14.48 -4.39 -13.69
CA PHE A 607 13.24 -4.61 -14.42
C PHE A 607 13.47 -5.39 -15.71
N HIS A 608 14.48 -5.04 -16.51
CA HIS A 608 14.77 -5.75 -17.75
C HIS A 608 15.22 -7.20 -17.51
N GLU A 609 15.97 -7.45 -16.44
CA GLU A 609 16.34 -8.81 -16.04
C GLU A 609 15.10 -9.65 -15.70
N GLU A 610 14.23 -9.13 -14.84
CA GLU A 610 13.01 -9.81 -14.38
C GLU A 610 11.97 -9.96 -15.50
N LEU A 611 11.87 -8.96 -16.39
CA LEU A 611 11.05 -9.04 -17.59
C LEU A 611 11.54 -10.19 -18.49
N GLY A 612 12.85 -10.34 -18.67
CA GLY A 612 13.42 -11.47 -19.41
C GLY A 612 12.99 -12.83 -18.84
N ARG A 613 13.06 -12.99 -17.51
CA ARG A 613 12.61 -14.22 -16.83
C ARG A 613 11.11 -14.46 -17.02
N SER A 614 10.31 -13.40 -16.95
CA SER A 614 8.85 -13.46 -17.09
C SER A 614 8.41 -13.77 -18.52
N LEU A 615 9.07 -13.17 -19.51
CA LEU A 615 8.84 -13.47 -20.94
C LEU A 615 9.15 -14.94 -21.25
N GLU A 616 10.21 -15.49 -20.66
CA GLU A 616 10.54 -16.90 -20.84
C GLU A 616 9.50 -17.83 -20.18
N ALA A 617 8.94 -17.45 -19.03
CA ALA A 617 7.82 -18.16 -18.44
C ALA A 617 6.56 -18.11 -19.33
N TRP A 618 6.20 -16.92 -19.83
CA TRP A 618 5.09 -16.75 -20.76
C TRP A 618 5.30 -17.46 -22.10
N ARG A 619 6.54 -17.58 -22.58
CA ARG A 619 6.87 -18.38 -23.77
C ARG A 619 6.54 -19.85 -23.58
N ARG A 620 6.80 -20.42 -22.41
CA ARG A 620 6.39 -21.82 -22.11
C ARG A 620 4.88 -21.98 -22.06
N VAL A 621 4.16 -20.99 -21.53
CA VAL A 621 2.69 -20.96 -21.58
C VAL A 621 2.21 -20.95 -23.03
N TRP A 622 2.78 -20.07 -23.86
CA TRP A 622 2.46 -19.96 -25.28
C TRP A 622 2.70 -21.29 -26.02
N LEU A 623 3.88 -21.90 -25.86
CA LEU A 623 4.23 -23.17 -26.51
C LEU A 623 3.35 -24.35 -26.08
N ARG A 624 2.71 -24.27 -24.91
CA ARG A 624 1.77 -25.29 -24.44
C ARG A 624 0.34 -25.07 -24.97
N ALA A 625 0.02 -23.85 -25.38
CA ALA A 625 -1.26 -23.55 -26.03
C ALA A 625 -1.28 -23.96 -27.51
N GLN A 626 -0.10 -24.12 -28.12
CA GLN A 626 0.09 -24.65 -29.48
C GLN A 626 0.23 -26.16 -29.45
#